data_AF-A0AAU9WJR1-F1
#
_entry.id   AF-A0AAU9WJR1-F1
#
_cell.length_a   1.000
_cell.length_b   1.000
_cell.length_c   1.000
_cell.angle_alpha   90.00
_cell.angle_beta   90.00
_cell.angle_gamma   90.00
#
_symmetry.space_group_name_H-M   'P 1'
#
loop_
_entity.id
_entity.type
_entity.pdbx_description
1 polymer ?
#
loop_
_entity_poly.entity_id
_entity_poly.type
_entity_poly.pdbx_seq_one_letter_code
_entity_poly.pdbx_strand_id
1 'polypeptide(L)'
;MAYSASFRLLYFVFSAIAFVCLVDGEKCKTLEGKWYNQLGSEVYLEHDTNGTLYGEYRTAVERRNGSAGVDHSIVLGSAPYNFPGAVFAFSVVWRTGISTTVWTGQCLVREDGQETLLTSWLLRSSVDTCIDKWKSTMIGRDTFTRYEQLSGPRKPDEGKTEVSTKIDKIIHNFGPDVKNQLCNLNGNWYNTLGSEMILKQRADNVIEGEYRTAVERETGAAGNSHSKVFGIGQLGSSSSTFSFFVVWKNGSSVTGWVGQCHICGENKTEIIESTWLLRKRVEKVEDNWSSTWYSEDSFTRTETTPGPRKKDNTHTPDGSVDESPKTCDGCHPLFSFVLLGLSVLVSLLL
;
A
#
# COMPACT_ATOMS: atom_id res chain seq x y z
N MET A 1 -23.48 75.28 38.84
CA MET A 1 -22.06 75.16 39.23
C MET A 1 -21.88 73.83 39.94
N ALA A 2 -20.94 73.03 39.44
CA ALA A 2 -20.12 72.03 40.16
C ALA A 2 -20.73 70.77 40.82
N TYR A 3 -20.37 69.62 40.22
CA TYR A 3 -19.73 68.40 40.77
C TYR A 3 -20.33 67.57 41.94
N SER A 4 -20.52 66.27 41.68
CA SER A 4 -19.90 65.10 42.36
C SER A 4 -20.76 63.84 42.13
N ALA A 5 -20.46 62.91 41.21
CA ALA A 5 -19.43 61.86 41.23
C ALA A 5 -19.55 60.79 42.35
N SER A 6 -19.72 59.55 41.89
CA SER A 6 -19.34 58.25 42.49
C SER A 6 -20.16 57.66 43.65
N PHE A 7 -20.88 56.55 43.38
CA PHE A 7 -20.75 55.32 44.18
C PHE A 7 -21.25 54.08 43.40
N ARG A 8 -20.35 53.09 43.23
CA ARG A 8 -20.53 51.65 42.88
C ARG A 8 -20.98 51.38 41.43
N LEU A 9 -20.16 50.95 40.46
CA LEU A 9 -19.02 50.02 40.41
C LEU A 9 -19.23 48.74 41.22
N LEU A 10 -19.92 47.75 40.65
CA LEU A 10 -19.47 46.35 40.58
C LEU A 10 -20.46 45.52 39.75
N TYR A 11 -19.91 44.60 38.96
CA TYR A 11 -20.58 43.62 38.09
C TYR A 11 -21.12 44.16 36.77
N PHE A 12 -20.30 44.08 35.71
CA PHE A 12 -20.67 43.54 34.39
C PHE A 12 -19.47 43.73 33.43
N VAL A 13 -18.35 43.05 33.71
CA VAL A 13 -17.28 42.86 32.72
C VAL A 13 -16.77 41.43 32.84
N PHE A 14 -17.59 40.48 32.42
CA PHE A 14 -17.15 39.13 32.05
C PHE A 14 -18.17 38.56 31.07
N SER A 15 -18.13 39.03 29.83
CA SER A 15 -18.72 38.30 28.71
C SER A 15 -18.05 38.73 27.42
N ALA A 16 -17.81 37.74 26.56
CA ALA A 16 -17.19 37.82 25.24
C ALA A 16 -15.66 37.92 25.18
N ILE A 17 -14.95 37.04 25.91
CA ILE A 17 -13.87 36.31 25.21
C ILE A 17 -14.61 35.26 24.39
N ALA A 18 -14.83 35.56 23.11
CA ALA A 18 -15.29 34.59 22.16
C ALA A 18 -14.28 33.44 22.17
N PHE A 19 -14.68 32.34 22.79
CA PHE A 19 -14.03 31.05 22.66
C PHE A 19 -14.21 30.66 21.19
N VAL A 20 -13.32 31.15 20.33
CA VAL A 20 -13.10 30.52 19.05
C VAL A 20 -12.46 29.19 19.40
N CYS A 21 -13.31 28.19 19.68
CA CYS A 21 -12.98 26.81 19.36
C CYS A 21 -12.69 26.80 17.86
N LEU A 22 -11.45 27.14 17.48
CA LEU A 22 -10.86 26.46 16.35
C LEU A 22 -10.92 25.00 16.78
N VAL A 23 -11.86 24.28 16.20
CA VAL A 23 -11.78 22.82 16.15
C VAL A 23 -10.54 22.57 15.31
N ASP A 24 -9.36 22.66 15.93
CA ASP A 24 -8.13 22.20 15.32
C ASP A 24 -8.37 20.70 15.20
N GLY A 25 -8.72 20.26 13.98
CA GLY A 25 -8.93 18.86 13.69
C GLY A 25 -7.71 18.12 14.22
N GLU A 26 -7.94 17.06 15.00
CA GLU A 26 -6.86 16.25 15.53
C GLU A 26 -5.95 15.83 14.37
N LYS A 27 -4.67 16.18 14.46
CA LYS A 27 -3.79 16.05 13.31
C LYS A 27 -3.61 14.58 12.90
N CYS A 28 -3.55 14.31 11.61
CA CYS A 28 -3.50 13.00 10.99
C CYS A 28 -4.70 12.09 11.34
N LYS A 29 -5.81 12.65 11.82
CA LYS A 29 -7.04 11.90 12.08
C LYS A 29 -7.71 11.40 10.81
N THR A 30 -7.62 12.18 9.73
CA THR A 30 -8.15 11.83 8.43
C THR A 30 -7.13 12.13 7.33
N LEU A 31 -7.11 11.27 6.32
CA LEU A 31 -6.36 11.50 5.08
C LEU A 31 -7.17 12.33 4.07
N GLU A 32 -8.43 12.62 4.37
CA GLU A 32 -9.34 13.34 3.49
C GLU A 32 -8.83 14.74 3.13
N GLY A 33 -9.10 15.18 1.90
CA GLY A 33 -8.78 16.50 1.38
C GLY A 33 -7.61 16.50 0.40
N LYS A 34 -7.11 17.71 0.09
CA LYS A 34 -6.02 17.94 -0.85
C LYS A 34 -4.66 17.73 -0.18
N TRP A 35 -3.72 17.22 -0.95
CA TRP A 35 -2.33 16.96 -0.60
C TRP A 35 -1.42 17.25 -1.79
N TYR A 36 -0.28 17.89 -1.55
CA TYR A 36 0.64 18.36 -2.59
C TYR A 36 2.03 17.80 -2.37
N ASN A 37 2.64 17.20 -3.40
CA ASN A 37 4.01 16.71 -3.29
C ASN A 37 5.07 17.74 -3.70
N GLN A 38 6.32 17.42 -3.40
CA GLN A 38 7.49 18.23 -3.73
C GLN A 38 7.72 18.44 -5.24
N LEU A 39 6.99 17.72 -6.09
CA LEU A 39 7.07 17.85 -7.55
C LEU A 39 5.97 18.77 -8.10
N GLY A 40 5.08 19.29 -7.25
CA GLY A 40 3.94 20.12 -7.64
C GLY A 40 2.69 19.33 -8.02
N SER A 41 2.68 18.01 -7.81
CA SER A 41 1.52 17.15 -8.06
C SER A 41 0.50 17.28 -6.93
N GLU A 42 -0.78 17.09 -7.25
CA GLU A 42 -1.88 17.10 -6.29
C GLU A 42 -2.54 15.72 -6.22
N VAL A 43 -2.82 15.26 -5.01
CA VAL A 43 -3.77 14.17 -4.75
C VAL A 43 -4.90 14.67 -3.86
N TYR A 44 -6.13 14.42 -4.28
CA TYR A 44 -7.33 14.64 -3.47
C TYR A 44 -7.85 13.29 -3.01
N LEU A 45 -8.12 13.14 -1.70
CA LEU A 45 -8.60 11.89 -1.12
C LEU A 45 -9.94 12.09 -0.42
N GLU A 46 -10.86 11.15 -0.60
CA GLU A 46 -12.01 10.88 0.25
C GLU A 46 -11.76 9.60 1.03
N HIS A 47 -12.00 9.62 2.34
CA HIS A 47 -11.78 8.48 3.22
C HIS A 47 -13.13 7.91 3.69
N ASP A 48 -13.49 6.75 3.17
CA ASP A 48 -14.70 6.06 3.58
C ASP A 48 -14.50 5.38 4.95
N THR A 49 -15.59 5.31 5.72
CA THR A 49 -15.68 4.69 7.05
C THR A 49 -15.28 3.22 7.08
N ASN A 50 -15.37 2.51 5.95
CA ASN A 50 -14.91 1.13 5.79
C ASN A 50 -13.38 1.03 5.60
N GLY A 51 -12.66 2.15 5.58
CA GLY A 51 -11.22 2.23 5.39
C GLY A 51 -10.77 2.28 3.93
N THR A 52 -11.69 2.49 2.98
CA THR A 52 -11.36 2.69 1.56
C THR A 52 -10.99 4.15 1.31
N LEU A 53 -9.96 4.38 0.50
CA LEU A 53 -9.61 5.70 -0.02
C LEU A 53 -10.00 5.79 -1.49
N TYR A 54 -10.79 6.79 -1.84
CA TYR A 54 -11.05 7.19 -3.23
C TYR A 54 -10.39 8.53 -3.48
N GLY A 55 -10.04 8.82 -4.73
CA GLY A 55 -9.33 10.05 -4.99
C GLY A 55 -9.13 10.36 -6.46
N GLU A 56 -8.54 11.53 -6.68
CA GLU A 56 -8.04 11.95 -7.97
C GLU A 56 -6.59 12.38 -7.82
N TYR A 57 -5.74 11.96 -8.76
CA TYR A 57 -4.34 12.34 -8.81
C TYR A 57 -4.08 13.17 -10.08
N ARG A 58 -3.38 14.29 -9.92
CA ARG A 58 -2.91 15.16 -11.00
C ARG A 58 -1.41 15.31 -10.89
N THR A 59 -0.68 14.64 -11.78
CA THR A 59 0.79 14.70 -11.78
C THR A 59 1.28 15.97 -12.46
N ALA A 60 2.26 16.64 -11.85
CA ALA A 60 2.99 17.74 -12.47
C ALA A 60 4.14 17.27 -13.38
N VAL A 61 4.48 15.97 -13.31
CA VAL A 61 5.62 15.40 -14.04
C VAL A 61 5.23 14.13 -14.77
N GLU A 62 5.88 13.94 -15.92
CA GLU A 62 5.69 12.78 -16.76
C GLU A 62 7.02 12.40 -17.42
N ARG A 63 7.25 11.10 -17.64
CA ARG A 63 8.45 10.66 -18.36
C ARG A 63 8.39 11.02 -19.85
N ARG A 64 7.20 10.94 -20.43
CA ARG A 64 6.89 11.33 -21.82
C ARG A 64 5.56 12.07 -21.80
N ASN A 65 5.45 13.15 -22.56
CA ASN A 65 4.23 13.93 -22.62
C ASN A 65 3.01 13.06 -22.99
N GLY A 66 1.94 13.14 -22.20
CA GLY A 66 0.72 12.35 -22.33
C GLY A 66 0.81 10.92 -21.77
N SER A 67 1.82 10.61 -20.96
CA SER A 67 1.96 9.30 -20.30
C SER A 67 1.06 9.13 -19.09
N ALA A 68 0.70 10.22 -18.41
CA ALA A 68 -0.25 10.16 -17.29
C ALA A 68 -1.72 10.16 -17.77
N GLY A 69 -1.97 10.65 -18.98
CA GLY A 69 -3.32 10.84 -19.53
C GLY A 69 -3.55 12.31 -19.89
N VAL A 70 -4.79 12.67 -20.21
CA VAL A 70 -5.19 14.05 -20.53
C VAL A 70 -5.80 14.75 -19.32
N ASP A 71 -6.46 13.99 -18.44
CA ASP A 71 -7.16 14.48 -17.26
C ASP A 71 -6.52 13.94 -15.97
N HIS A 72 -7.25 14.04 -14.86
CA HIS A 72 -6.87 13.39 -13.60
C HIS A 72 -6.93 11.86 -13.72
N SER A 73 -6.12 11.19 -12.91
CA SER A 73 -6.17 9.72 -12.77
C SER A 73 -6.90 9.33 -11.50
N ILE A 74 -7.67 8.24 -11.54
CA ILE A 74 -8.41 7.76 -10.37
C ILE A 74 -7.44 7.13 -9.37
N VAL A 75 -7.66 7.44 -8.09
CA VAL A 75 -6.94 6.88 -6.95
C VAL A 75 -7.84 5.86 -6.25
N LEU A 76 -7.25 4.72 -5.91
CA LEU A 76 -7.84 3.75 -5.00
C LEU A 76 -6.83 3.38 -3.92
N GLY A 77 -7.24 3.40 -2.66
CA GLY A 77 -6.37 3.09 -1.53
C GLY A 77 -7.10 2.45 -0.37
N SER A 78 -6.34 2.15 0.69
CA SER A 78 -6.89 1.75 1.96
C SER A 78 -6.05 2.29 3.12
N ALA A 79 -6.77 2.72 4.16
CA ALA A 79 -6.25 3.10 5.45
C ALA A 79 -7.34 2.84 6.50
N PRO A 80 -7.01 2.34 7.71
CA PRO A 80 -7.96 2.31 8.81
C PRO A 80 -8.59 3.69 9.04
N TYR A 81 -9.92 3.74 9.12
CA TYR A 81 -10.67 4.97 9.32
C TYR A 81 -10.57 5.44 10.78
N ASN A 82 -10.45 6.76 11.00
CA ASN A 82 -10.31 7.35 12.34
C ASN A 82 -9.20 6.72 13.21
N PHE A 83 -8.08 6.34 12.60
CA PHE A 83 -6.93 5.77 13.30
C PHE A 83 -5.68 6.62 13.05
N PRO A 84 -5.46 7.67 13.86
CA PRO A 84 -4.31 8.55 13.70
C PRO A 84 -2.99 7.77 13.66
N GLY A 85 -2.15 8.11 12.69
CA GLY A 85 -0.85 7.48 12.49
C GLY A 85 -0.91 6.06 11.91
N ALA A 86 -2.08 5.53 11.54
CA ALA A 86 -2.14 4.33 10.71
C ALA A 86 -1.31 4.53 9.43
N VAL A 87 -0.68 3.45 9.01
CA VAL A 87 -0.12 3.40 7.66
C VAL A 87 -1.23 3.20 6.64
N PHE A 88 -0.96 3.65 5.42
CA PHE A 88 -1.90 3.57 4.31
C PHE A 88 -1.18 3.16 3.03
N ALA A 89 -1.96 2.67 2.08
CA ALA A 89 -1.53 2.56 0.70
C ALA A 89 -2.58 3.16 -0.23
N PHE A 90 -2.14 3.75 -1.33
CA PHE A 90 -3.01 4.11 -2.43
C PHE A 90 -2.31 3.87 -3.75
N SER A 91 -3.09 3.73 -4.81
CA SER A 91 -2.61 3.42 -6.14
C SER A 91 -3.27 4.29 -7.19
N VAL A 92 -2.53 4.54 -8.26
CA VAL A 92 -2.97 5.28 -9.43
C VAL A 92 -2.65 4.45 -10.66
N VAL A 93 -3.67 4.25 -11.51
CA VAL A 93 -3.50 3.60 -12.82
C VAL A 93 -3.42 4.67 -13.89
N TRP A 94 -2.28 4.72 -14.58
CA TRP A 94 -2.00 5.71 -15.62
C TRP A 94 -2.40 5.21 -16.98
N ARG A 95 -2.97 6.11 -17.80
CA ARG A 95 -3.28 5.88 -19.22
C ARG A 95 -3.81 4.46 -19.47
N THR A 96 -4.97 4.18 -18.87
CA THR A 96 -5.70 2.91 -19.06
C THR A 96 -4.87 1.65 -18.79
N GLY A 97 -3.97 1.67 -17.80
CA GLY A 97 -3.20 0.49 -17.39
C GLY A 97 -1.87 0.25 -18.11
N ILE A 98 -1.35 1.25 -18.83
CA ILE A 98 0.02 1.18 -19.39
C ILE A 98 1.06 1.28 -18.27
N SER A 99 0.74 1.97 -17.18
CA SER A 99 1.55 1.89 -15.96
C SER A 99 0.69 2.08 -14.72
N THR A 100 1.19 1.62 -13.59
CA THR A 100 0.52 1.75 -12.29
C THR A 100 1.54 2.13 -11.24
N THR A 101 1.20 3.10 -10.39
CA THR A 101 2.02 3.46 -9.23
C THR A 101 1.28 3.10 -7.96
N VAL A 102 1.97 2.48 -7.00
CA VAL A 102 1.51 2.32 -5.61
C VAL A 102 2.38 3.18 -4.71
N TRP A 103 1.74 3.89 -3.77
CA TRP A 103 2.38 4.55 -2.64
C TRP A 103 2.04 3.79 -1.38
N THR A 104 3.04 3.57 -0.52
CA THR A 104 2.83 3.17 0.87
C THR A 104 3.42 4.24 1.78
N GLY A 105 2.71 4.56 2.86
CA GLY A 105 3.12 5.67 3.70
C GLY A 105 2.37 5.78 5.01
N GLN A 106 2.63 6.89 5.70
CA GLN A 106 2.03 7.23 6.97
C GLN A 106 1.86 8.74 7.07
N CYS A 107 0.76 9.19 7.66
CA CYS A 107 0.62 10.58 8.06
C CYS A 107 1.34 10.80 9.39
N LEU A 108 2.27 11.76 9.41
CA LEU A 108 2.99 12.17 10.61
C LEU A 108 2.92 13.69 10.76
N VAL A 109 2.97 14.16 12.00
CA VAL A 109 3.09 15.59 12.32
C VAL A 109 4.57 15.91 12.50
N ARG A 110 5.08 16.86 11.72
CA ARG A 110 6.47 17.33 11.80
C ARG A 110 6.67 18.28 12.99
N GLU A 111 7.94 18.61 13.26
CA GLU A 111 8.32 19.54 14.34
C GLU A 111 7.69 20.93 14.18
N ASP A 112 7.44 21.37 12.95
CA ASP A 112 6.72 22.61 12.63
C ASP A 112 5.21 22.53 12.88
N GLY A 113 4.73 21.40 13.39
CA GLY A 113 3.33 21.12 13.66
C GLY A 113 2.51 20.79 12.42
N GLN A 114 3.11 20.61 11.25
CA GLN A 114 2.36 20.35 10.02
C GLN A 114 2.19 18.85 9.78
N GLU A 115 0.99 18.44 9.42
CA GLU A 115 0.75 17.09 8.92
C GLU A 115 1.45 16.89 7.57
N THR A 116 2.10 15.74 7.44
CA THR A 116 2.81 15.36 6.23
C THR A 116 2.60 13.87 5.97
N LEU A 117 2.28 13.53 4.73
CA LEU A 117 2.34 12.15 4.26
C LEU A 117 3.76 11.83 3.82
N LEU A 118 4.43 10.94 4.56
CA LEU A 118 5.73 10.41 4.15
C LEU A 118 5.50 9.09 3.44
N THR A 119 5.87 9.03 2.17
CA THR A 119 5.57 7.90 1.31
C THR A 119 6.81 7.41 0.56
N SER A 120 6.81 6.11 0.25
CA SER A 120 7.64 5.54 -0.82
C SER A 120 6.71 4.98 -1.89
N TRP A 121 7.15 4.98 -3.13
CA TRP A 121 6.36 4.52 -4.25
C TRP A 121 7.10 3.58 -5.16
N LEU A 122 6.33 2.73 -5.83
CA LEU A 122 6.77 1.91 -6.96
C LEU A 122 5.91 2.22 -8.17
N LEU A 123 6.52 2.50 -9.31
CA LEU A 123 5.85 2.66 -10.59
C LEU A 123 6.21 1.47 -11.48
N ARG A 124 5.22 0.66 -11.84
CA ARG A 124 5.35 -0.42 -12.80
C ARG A 124 4.88 0.06 -14.17
N SER A 125 5.74 -0.03 -15.17
CA SER A 125 5.40 0.13 -16.59
C SER A 125 5.07 -1.22 -17.20
N SER A 126 4.12 -1.26 -18.13
CA SER A 126 3.84 -2.44 -18.91
C SER A 126 5.03 -2.79 -19.80
N VAL A 127 5.32 -4.07 -19.91
CA VAL A 127 6.30 -4.61 -20.86
C VAL A 127 5.68 -5.76 -21.64
N ASP A 128 6.09 -5.90 -22.89
CA ASP A 128 5.50 -6.87 -23.81
C ASP A 128 6.06 -8.29 -23.59
N THR A 129 7.26 -8.40 -23.04
CA THR A 129 7.97 -9.69 -22.90
C THR A 129 8.48 -9.92 -21.49
N CYS A 130 8.61 -11.19 -21.11
CA CYS A 130 9.22 -11.58 -19.84
C CYS A 130 10.70 -11.17 -19.75
N ILE A 131 11.37 -10.95 -20.89
CA ILE A 131 12.78 -10.52 -20.92
C ILE A 131 12.86 -9.06 -20.47
N ASP A 132 11.90 -8.21 -20.83
CA ASP A 132 11.91 -6.79 -20.52
C ASP A 132 11.48 -6.46 -19.09
N LYS A 133 11.11 -7.46 -18.27
CA LYS A 133 10.61 -7.23 -16.91
C LYS A 133 11.62 -6.54 -15.99
N TRP A 134 12.92 -6.76 -16.18
CA TRP A 134 13.97 -6.23 -15.30
C TRP A 134 14.00 -4.68 -15.23
N LYS A 135 13.53 -3.99 -16.28
CA LYS A 135 13.53 -2.52 -16.39
C LYS A 135 12.18 -1.87 -16.10
N SER A 136 11.20 -2.66 -15.66
CA SER A 136 9.80 -2.24 -15.66
C SER A 136 9.34 -1.53 -14.39
N THR A 137 10.08 -1.65 -13.28
CA THR A 137 9.72 -1.04 -12.00
C THR A 137 10.70 0.09 -11.64
N MET A 138 10.17 1.28 -11.37
CA MET A 138 10.88 2.41 -10.77
C MET A 138 10.48 2.53 -9.29
N ILE A 139 11.38 3.09 -8.48
CA ILE A 139 11.16 3.37 -7.05
C ILE A 139 11.48 4.82 -6.74
N GLY A 140 10.75 5.42 -5.80
CA GLY A 140 11.06 6.73 -5.29
C GLY A 140 10.33 7.05 -3.99
N ARG A 141 10.36 8.32 -3.60
CA ARG A 141 9.70 8.85 -2.40
C ARG A 141 8.99 10.14 -2.75
N ASP A 142 7.81 10.30 -2.17
CA ASP A 142 7.08 11.56 -2.19
C ASP A 142 6.73 11.98 -0.77
N THR A 143 6.83 13.28 -0.55
CA THR A 143 6.38 13.96 0.66
C THR A 143 5.18 14.79 0.28
N PHE A 144 4.01 14.49 0.83
CA PHE A 144 2.83 15.30 0.59
C PHE A 144 2.49 16.18 1.79
N THR A 145 2.15 17.44 1.52
CA THR A 145 1.74 18.45 2.51
C THR A 145 0.36 19.00 2.20
N ARG A 146 -0.28 19.62 3.19
CA ARG A 146 -1.59 20.28 3.01
C ARG A 146 -1.54 21.57 2.18
N TYR A 147 -0.35 22.14 2.00
CA TYR A 147 -0.10 23.35 1.24
C TYR A 147 0.79 23.05 0.03
N GLU A 148 0.67 23.90 -0.99
CA GLU A 148 1.42 23.75 -2.23
C GLU A 148 2.91 24.01 -2.03
N GLN A 149 3.75 23.07 -2.51
CA GLN A 149 5.20 23.21 -2.53
C GLN A 149 5.70 23.86 -3.82
N LEU A 150 5.08 23.47 -4.95
CA LEU A 150 5.36 23.98 -6.29
C LEU A 150 4.04 24.12 -7.06
N SER A 151 4.01 25.07 -8.00
CA SER A 151 2.90 25.20 -8.94
C SER A 151 2.78 23.94 -9.81
N GLY A 152 1.54 23.58 -10.14
CA GLY A 152 1.24 22.40 -10.94
C GLY A 152 -0.25 22.28 -11.22
N PRO A 153 -0.70 21.16 -11.80
CA PRO A 153 -2.11 20.94 -12.09
C PRO A 153 -2.93 20.78 -10.81
N ARG A 154 -4.18 21.26 -10.84
CA ARG A 154 -5.07 21.31 -9.67
C ARG A 154 -6.46 20.81 -10.01
N LYS A 155 -7.12 20.23 -9.01
CA LYS A 155 -8.56 20.00 -9.03
C LYS A 155 -9.27 21.36 -9.02
N PRO A 156 -10.14 21.65 -10.00
CA PRO A 156 -10.93 22.88 -10.02
C PRO A 156 -11.72 23.06 -8.72
N ASP A 157 -11.84 24.30 -8.26
CA ASP A 157 -12.65 24.63 -7.08
C ASP A 157 -14.14 24.42 -7.35
N GLU A 158 -14.87 23.93 -6.34
CA GLU A 158 -16.31 23.74 -6.42
C GLU A 158 -17.02 25.07 -6.72
N GLY A 159 -17.88 25.07 -7.75
CA GLY A 159 -18.67 26.24 -8.15
C GLY A 159 -17.98 27.25 -9.08
N LYS A 160 -16.72 27.03 -9.49
CA LYS A 160 -16.06 27.86 -10.52
C LYS A 160 -16.11 27.29 -11.94
N THR A 161 -16.61 26.06 -12.09
CA THR A 161 -16.74 25.36 -13.37
C THR A 161 -18.06 24.58 -13.42
N GLU A 162 -18.67 24.44 -14.60
CA GLU A 162 -19.89 23.62 -14.82
C GLU A 162 -19.66 22.11 -14.65
N VAL A 163 -18.40 21.68 -14.46
CA VAL A 163 -18.02 20.28 -14.29
C VAL A 163 -18.18 19.86 -12.84
N SER A 164 -18.85 18.73 -12.61
CA SER A 164 -19.03 18.10 -11.28
C SER A 164 -17.68 17.92 -10.58
N THR A 165 -17.60 18.40 -9.32
CA THR A 165 -16.43 18.24 -8.46
C THR A 165 -16.47 16.99 -7.60
N LYS A 166 -17.54 16.19 -7.68
CA LYS A 166 -17.66 14.91 -6.97
C LYS A 166 -16.69 13.90 -7.56
N ILE A 167 -15.92 13.22 -6.70
CA ILE A 167 -15.05 12.11 -7.13
C ILE A 167 -15.91 11.04 -7.79
N ASP A 168 -15.49 10.58 -8.97
CA ASP A 168 -16.03 9.36 -9.55
C ASP A 168 -15.49 8.14 -8.79
N LYS A 169 -16.36 7.52 -8.00
CA LYS A 169 -16.04 6.28 -7.28
C LYS A 169 -16.15 5.05 -8.19
N ILE A 170 -16.73 5.19 -9.37
CA ILE A 170 -16.77 4.15 -10.38
C ILE A 170 -15.46 4.22 -11.16
N ILE A 171 -14.62 3.21 -10.97
CA ILE A 171 -13.40 3.09 -11.75
C ILE A 171 -13.76 2.44 -13.08
N HIS A 172 -13.78 3.24 -14.14
CA HIS A 172 -14.20 2.78 -15.47
C HIS A 172 -13.24 1.77 -16.06
N ASN A 173 -13.80 0.72 -16.65
CA ASN A 173 -13.07 -0.21 -17.49
C ASN A 173 -12.87 0.38 -18.89
N PHE A 174 -11.61 0.53 -19.32
CA PHE A 174 -11.24 1.10 -20.61
C PHE A 174 -10.93 0.05 -21.70
N GLY A 175 -11.06 -1.24 -21.38
CA GLY A 175 -10.78 -2.36 -22.28
C GLY A 175 -12.02 -3.23 -22.51
N PRO A 176 -12.07 -4.00 -23.61
CA PRO A 176 -13.14 -4.98 -23.82
C PRO A 176 -13.14 -6.01 -22.68
N ASP A 177 -14.33 -6.43 -22.23
CA ASP A 177 -14.47 -7.54 -21.28
C ASP A 177 -14.08 -8.85 -21.99
N VAL A 178 -12.83 -9.27 -21.81
CA VAL A 178 -12.34 -10.53 -22.38
C VAL A 178 -12.50 -11.65 -21.36
N LYS A 179 -13.72 -12.17 -21.25
CA LYS A 179 -13.96 -13.44 -20.54
C LYS A 179 -13.13 -14.53 -21.22
N ASN A 180 -12.30 -15.23 -20.44
CA ASN A 180 -11.39 -16.31 -20.84
C ASN A 180 -10.01 -15.92 -21.40
N GLN A 181 -9.49 -14.73 -21.07
CA GLN A 181 -8.10 -14.40 -21.41
C GLN A 181 -7.11 -14.99 -20.40
N LEU A 182 -5.94 -15.43 -20.90
CA LEU A 182 -4.76 -15.69 -20.08
C LEU A 182 -4.31 -14.38 -19.41
N CYS A 183 -3.66 -14.46 -18.26
CA CYS A 183 -3.44 -13.33 -17.36
C CYS A 183 -4.72 -12.74 -16.75
N ASN A 184 -5.66 -13.62 -16.43
CA ASN A 184 -6.79 -13.29 -15.59
C ASN A 184 -6.34 -13.26 -14.13
N LEU A 185 -6.57 -12.18 -13.39
CA LEU A 185 -6.16 -12.10 -11.99
C LEU A 185 -7.02 -12.99 -11.08
N ASN A 186 -8.23 -13.37 -11.49
CA ASN A 186 -9.19 -14.10 -10.66
C ASN A 186 -8.69 -15.49 -10.24
N GLY A 187 -8.98 -15.87 -9.00
CA GLY A 187 -8.65 -17.19 -8.45
C GLY A 187 -7.40 -17.18 -7.57
N ASN A 188 -6.81 -18.36 -7.40
CA ASN A 188 -5.71 -18.57 -6.46
C ASN A 188 -4.35 -18.32 -7.11
N TRP A 189 -3.43 -17.81 -6.30
CA TRP A 189 -2.04 -17.49 -6.62
C TRP A 189 -1.16 -17.85 -5.43
N TYR A 190 0.02 -18.41 -5.70
CA TYR A 190 0.97 -18.83 -4.67
C TYR A 190 2.34 -18.24 -4.96
N ASN A 191 3.02 -17.71 -3.94
CA ASN A 191 4.40 -17.26 -4.09
C ASN A 191 5.41 -18.31 -3.60
N THR A 192 6.68 -18.06 -3.88
CA THR A 192 7.82 -18.91 -3.50
C THR A 192 8.06 -18.98 -1.99
N LEU A 193 7.44 -18.10 -1.21
CA LEU A 193 7.47 -18.14 0.26
C LEU A 193 6.39 -19.06 0.84
N GLY A 194 5.49 -19.58 0.01
CA GLY A 194 4.37 -20.42 0.43
C GLY A 194 3.10 -19.66 0.79
N SER A 195 3.04 -18.35 0.53
CA SER A 195 1.84 -17.53 0.77
C SER A 195 0.76 -17.80 -0.27
N GLU A 196 -0.51 -17.67 0.12
CA GLU A 196 -1.67 -17.80 -0.76
C GLU A 196 -2.36 -16.45 -0.93
N MET A 197 -2.68 -16.11 -2.17
CA MET A 197 -3.48 -14.95 -2.54
C MET A 197 -4.66 -15.40 -3.39
N ILE A 198 -5.88 -14.99 -3.02
CA ILE A 198 -7.11 -15.30 -3.75
C ILE A 198 -7.73 -13.99 -4.20
N LEU A 199 -7.80 -13.77 -5.51
CA LEU A 199 -8.25 -12.51 -6.08
C LEU A 199 -9.57 -12.63 -6.82
N LYS A 200 -10.31 -11.52 -6.83
CA LYS A 200 -11.47 -11.26 -7.65
C LYS A 200 -11.40 -9.80 -8.14
N GLN A 201 -11.18 -9.63 -9.44
CA GLN A 201 -11.29 -8.38 -10.15
C GLN A 201 -12.73 -8.16 -10.58
N ARG A 202 -13.30 -7.03 -10.18
CA ARG A 202 -14.65 -6.59 -10.50
C ARG A 202 -14.69 -5.90 -11.87
N ALA A 203 -15.90 -5.67 -12.39
CA ALA A 203 -16.12 -5.00 -13.67
C ALA A 203 -15.70 -3.52 -13.66
N ASP A 204 -15.59 -2.91 -12.48
CA ASP A 204 -15.08 -1.57 -12.26
C ASP A 204 -13.58 -1.58 -11.93
N ASN A 205 -12.79 -2.52 -12.46
CA ASN A 205 -11.32 -2.61 -12.30
C ASN A 205 -10.79 -2.77 -10.85
N VAL A 206 -11.65 -2.75 -9.84
CA VAL A 206 -11.26 -2.98 -8.44
C VAL A 206 -10.91 -4.45 -8.25
N ILE A 207 -9.78 -4.70 -7.60
CA ILE A 207 -9.29 -6.02 -7.21
C ILE A 207 -9.58 -6.18 -5.71
N GLU A 208 -10.33 -7.23 -5.37
CA GLU A 208 -10.62 -7.60 -3.99
C GLU A 208 -10.15 -9.04 -3.74
N GLY A 209 -9.89 -9.39 -2.49
CA GLY A 209 -9.45 -10.74 -2.21
C GLY A 209 -9.04 -11.00 -0.77
N GLU A 210 -8.35 -12.12 -0.60
CA GLU A 210 -7.76 -12.55 0.66
C GLU A 210 -6.30 -12.89 0.46
N TYR A 211 -5.46 -12.55 1.43
CA TYR A 211 -4.04 -12.88 1.47
C TYR A 211 -3.73 -13.62 2.78
N ARG A 212 -3.05 -14.76 2.66
CA ARG A 212 -2.51 -15.55 3.76
C ARG A 212 -1.00 -15.61 3.60
N THR A 213 -0.29 -14.87 4.43
CA THR A 213 1.18 -14.87 4.38
C THR A 213 1.74 -16.09 5.08
N ALA A 214 2.75 -16.71 4.47
CA ALA A 214 3.53 -17.78 5.08
C ALA A 214 4.72 -17.26 5.91
N VAL A 215 4.91 -15.94 5.95
CA VAL A 215 6.03 -15.32 6.66
C VAL A 215 5.57 -14.07 7.40
N GLU A 216 6.23 -13.81 8.52
CA GLU A 216 6.12 -12.56 9.24
C GLU A 216 7.46 -12.22 9.92
N ARG A 217 7.68 -10.94 10.20
CA ARG A 217 8.90 -10.48 10.87
C ARG A 217 8.87 -10.66 12.38
N GLU A 218 7.68 -10.55 12.94
CA GLU A 218 7.40 -10.66 14.36
C GLU A 218 6.13 -11.48 14.49
N THR A 219 6.07 -12.36 15.49
CA THR A 219 4.93 -13.25 15.68
C THR A 219 3.63 -12.45 15.85
N GLY A 220 2.62 -12.75 15.03
CA GLY A 220 1.33 -12.07 15.02
C GLY A 220 1.35 -10.69 14.36
N ALA A 221 2.39 -10.33 13.59
CA ALA A 221 2.43 -9.09 12.82
C ALA A 221 1.44 -9.12 11.64
N ALA A 222 1.21 -10.29 11.06
CA ALA A 222 0.23 -10.48 9.99
C ALA A 222 -1.22 -10.64 10.52
N GLY A 223 -1.39 -10.73 11.84
CA GLY A 223 -2.68 -11.00 12.49
C GLY A 223 -2.98 -12.48 12.64
N ASN A 224 -4.20 -12.78 13.11
CA ASN A 224 -4.64 -14.14 13.46
C ASN A 224 -5.55 -14.78 12.39
N SER A 225 -5.75 -14.09 11.26
CA SER A 225 -6.60 -14.53 10.16
C SER A 225 -6.00 -14.12 8.82
N HIS A 226 -6.63 -14.55 7.73
CA HIS A 226 -6.35 -13.96 6.43
C HIS A 226 -6.56 -12.44 6.49
N SER A 227 -5.79 -11.72 5.68
CA SER A 227 -5.95 -10.28 5.50
C SER A 227 -6.71 -9.98 4.21
N LYS A 228 -7.46 -8.88 4.19
CA LYS A 228 -8.16 -8.45 2.98
C LYS A 228 -7.17 -7.86 1.98
N VAL A 229 -7.33 -8.23 0.72
CA VAL A 229 -6.65 -7.59 -0.41
C VAL A 229 -7.58 -6.55 -1.00
N PHE A 230 -7.02 -5.38 -1.28
CA PHE A 230 -7.70 -4.34 -2.06
C PHE A 230 -6.73 -3.76 -3.08
N GLY A 231 -7.21 -3.43 -4.27
CA GLY A 231 -6.32 -3.05 -5.38
C GLY A 231 -7.08 -2.56 -6.60
N ILE A 232 -6.33 -2.18 -7.61
CA ILE A 232 -6.86 -1.62 -8.86
C ILE A 232 -5.98 -2.08 -10.03
N GLY A 233 -6.61 -2.44 -11.14
CA GLY A 233 -5.92 -2.83 -12.35
C GLY A 233 -6.87 -2.78 -13.54
N GLN A 234 -6.34 -2.52 -14.72
CA GLN A 234 -7.15 -2.53 -15.93
C GLN A 234 -7.62 -3.96 -16.24
N LEU A 235 -8.94 -4.16 -16.37
CA LEU A 235 -9.53 -5.45 -16.72
C LEU A 235 -9.31 -5.74 -18.22
N GLY A 236 -9.10 -7.01 -18.58
CA GLY A 236 -9.16 -7.49 -19.96
C GLY A 236 -7.98 -7.12 -20.86
N SER A 237 -6.87 -6.59 -20.31
CA SER A 237 -5.63 -6.40 -21.06
C SER A 237 -4.56 -7.37 -20.54
N SER A 238 -4.09 -8.29 -21.37
CA SER A 238 -3.02 -9.22 -20.99
C SER A 238 -1.67 -8.55 -20.70
N SER A 239 -1.54 -7.25 -21.00
CA SER A 239 -0.34 -6.47 -20.74
C SER A 239 -0.56 -5.33 -19.74
N SER A 240 -1.73 -5.23 -19.10
CA SER A 240 -1.96 -4.16 -18.15
C SER A 240 -1.23 -4.38 -16.84
N THR A 241 -0.73 -3.28 -16.30
CA THR A 241 -0.22 -3.23 -14.94
C THR A 241 -1.37 -3.10 -13.94
N PHE A 242 -1.09 -3.53 -12.72
CA PHE A 242 -2.02 -3.43 -11.61
C PHE A 242 -1.25 -3.23 -10.31
N SER A 243 -2.00 -2.89 -9.27
CA SER A 243 -1.50 -2.89 -7.91
C SER A 243 -2.55 -3.47 -6.98
N PHE A 244 -2.06 -4.01 -5.87
CA PHE A 244 -2.89 -4.41 -4.75
C PHE A 244 -2.12 -4.17 -3.46
N PHE A 245 -2.83 -4.05 -2.37
CA PHE A 245 -2.25 -3.80 -1.06
C PHE A 245 -3.03 -4.53 0.02
N VAL A 246 -2.31 -4.82 1.09
CA VAL A 246 -2.81 -5.52 2.27
C VAL A 246 -2.44 -4.67 3.49
N VAL A 247 -3.46 -4.27 4.25
CA VAL A 247 -3.30 -3.56 5.52
C VAL A 247 -3.25 -4.60 6.64
N TRP A 248 -2.09 -4.70 7.30
CA TRP A 248 -1.84 -5.68 8.35
C TRP A 248 -2.22 -5.12 9.72
N LYS A 249 -2.87 -5.95 10.54
CA LYS A 249 -3.13 -5.68 11.96
C LYS A 249 -3.64 -4.25 12.21
N ASN A 250 -4.77 -3.92 11.59
CA ASN A 250 -5.44 -2.62 11.71
C ASN A 250 -4.53 -1.41 11.39
N GLY A 251 -3.63 -1.53 10.42
CA GLY A 251 -2.73 -0.46 10.00
C GLY A 251 -1.49 -0.28 10.87
N SER A 252 -1.06 -1.36 11.54
CA SER A 252 0.28 -1.43 12.13
C SER A 252 1.35 -1.51 11.05
N SER A 253 1.04 -2.14 9.92
CA SER A 253 1.84 -2.08 8.71
C SER A 253 0.96 -2.26 7.46
N VAL A 254 1.50 -1.97 6.28
CA VAL A 254 0.81 -2.13 4.99
C VAL A 254 1.83 -2.54 3.95
N THR A 255 1.49 -3.54 3.14
CA THR A 255 2.28 -3.88 1.96
C THR A 255 1.52 -3.47 0.72
N GLY A 256 2.18 -2.76 -0.19
CA GLY A 256 1.66 -2.45 -1.52
C GLY A 256 2.52 -3.09 -2.59
N TRP A 257 1.90 -3.90 -3.44
CA TRP A 257 2.50 -4.51 -4.63
C TRP A 257 2.09 -3.74 -5.87
N VAL A 258 3.02 -3.60 -6.80
CA VAL A 258 2.73 -3.30 -8.22
C VAL A 258 3.27 -4.43 -9.07
N GLY A 259 2.55 -4.76 -10.13
CA GLY A 259 2.96 -5.86 -10.98
C GLY A 259 2.29 -5.88 -12.33
N GLN A 260 2.64 -6.91 -13.06
CA GLN A 260 2.03 -7.27 -14.33
C GLN A 260 2.01 -8.79 -14.42
N CYS A 261 0.95 -9.35 -15.00
CA CYS A 261 0.90 -10.76 -15.31
C CYS A 261 1.57 -11.01 -16.67
N HIS A 262 2.35 -12.08 -16.74
CA HIS A 262 2.99 -12.54 -17.95
C HIS A 262 2.78 -14.04 -18.16
N ILE A 263 2.96 -14.47 -19.41
CA ILE A 263 3.04 -15.88 -19.77
C ILE A 263 4.48 -16.15 -20.17
N CYS A 264 5.23 -16.85 -19.33
CA CYS A 264 6.67 -17.02 -19.48
C CYS A 264 7.06 -18.49 -19.67
N GLY A 265 8.21 -18.69 -20.33
CA GLY A 265 8.82 -20.00 -20.54
C GLY A 265 8.14 -20.84 -21.63
N GLU A 266 8.79 -21.95 -21.98
CA GLU A 266 8.30 -22.90 -22.99
C GLU A 266 6.96 -23.54 -22.58
N ASN A 267 6.78 -23.74 -21.27
CA ASN A 267 5.56 -24.30 -20.68
C ASN A 267 4.39 -23.30 -20.61
N LYS A 268 4.54 -22.07 -21.12
CA LYS A 268 3.53 -21.01 -21.11
C LYS A 268 2.91 -20.81 -19.72
N THR A 269 3.77 -20.72 -18.71
CA THR A 269 3.33 -20.57 -17.32
C THR A 269 2.84 -19.16 -17.08
N GLU A 270 1.65 -19.04 -16.49
CA GLU A 270 1.08 -17.77 -16.04
C GLU A 270 1.75 -17.35 -14.72
N ILE A 271 2.38 -16.17 -14.72
CA ILE A 271 3.16 -15.65 -13.60
C ILE A 271 2.78 -14.19 -13.37
N ILE A 272 2.38 -13.85 -12.14
CA ILE A 272 2.37 -12.46 -11.69
C ILE A 272 3.76 -12.12 -11.22
N GLU A 273 4.40 -11.17 -11.90
CA GLU A 273 5.66 -10.60 -11.45
C GLU A 273 5.35 -9.28 -10.75
N SER A 274 5.79 -9.17 -9.49
CA SER A 274 5.45 -8.03 -8.66
C SER A 274 6.63 -7.56 -7.83
N THR A 275 6.60 -6.28 -7.53
CA THR A 275 7.53 -5.61 -6.63
C THR A 275 6.70 -4.97 -5.53
N TRP A 276 7.18 -5.01 -4.29
CA TRP A 276 6.42 -4.52 -3.15
C TRP A 276 7.20 -3.59 -2.24
N LEU A 277 6.44 -2.75 -1.55
CA LEU A 277 6.88 -1.97 -0.41
C LEU A 277 6.06 -2.34 0.82
N LEU A 278 6.74 -2.77 1.89
CA LEU A 278 6.13 -2.94 3.21
C LEU A 278 6.47 -1.72 4.05
N ARG A 279 5.46 -0.96 4.48
CA ARG A 279 5.57 0.18 5.37
C ARG A 279 5.10 -0.21 6.77
N LYS A 280 5.96 -0.11 7.78
CA LYS A 280 5.55 -0.15 9.20
C LYS A 280 5.14 1.23 9.71
N ARG A 281 4.24 1.24 10.68
CA ARG A 281 3.96 2.41 11.49
C ARG A 281 5.19 2.76 12.32
N VAL A 282 5.46 4.06 12.43
CA VAL A 282 6.43 4.61 13.38
C VAL A 282 5.74 5.66 14.24
N GLU A 283 6.16 5.80 15.49
CA GLU A 283 5.59 6.82 16.39
C GLU A 283 6.24 8.19 16.21
N LYS A 284 7.49 8.23 15.73
CA LYS A 284 8.26 9.46 15.56
C LYS A 284 8.75 9.63 14.13
N VAL A 285 8.88 10.88 13.71
CA VAL A 285 9.39 11.22 12.37
C VAL A 285 10.84 10.76 12.20
N GLU A 286 11.63 10.84 13.27
CA GLU A 286 13.03 10.40 13.28
C GLU A 286 13.18 8.92 12.96
N ASP A 287 12.18 8.08 13.23
CA ASP A 287 12.22 6.64 12.97
C ASP A 287 11.82 6.29 11.52
N ASN A 288 11.32 7.27 10.76
CA ASN A 288 10.80 7.08 9.40
C ASN A 288 11.83 6.49 8.43
N TRP A 289 13.13 6.74 8.63
CA TRP A 289 14.17 6.28 7.70
C TRP A 289 14.22 4.74 7.56
N SER A 290 13.81 4.00 8.61
CA SER A 290 13.86 2.53 8.67
C SER A 290 12.48 1.87 8.51
N SER A 291 11.48 2.65 8.12
CA SER A 291 10.08 2.23 8.18
C SER A 291 9.57 1.48 6.94
N THR A 292 10.35 1.46 5.85
CA THR A 292 9.93 0.86 4.58
C THR A 292 10.94 -0.19 4.12
N TRP A 293 10.43 -1.40 3.83
CA TRP A 293 11.17 -2.47 3.17
C TRP A 293 10.70 -2.65 1.74
N TYR A 294 11.57 -3.24 0.93
CA TYR A 294 11.38 -3.47 -0.49
C TYR A 294 11.82 -4.88 -0.85
N SER A 295 11.06 -5.56 -1.69
CA SER A 295 11.50 -6.78 -2.38
C SER A 295 10.60 -7.06 -3.59
N GLU A 296 10.81 -8.20 -4.21
CA GLU A 296 9.99 -8.75 -5.28
C GLU A 296 9.31 -10.04 -4.83
N ASP A 297 8.14 -10.30 -5.42
CA ASP A 297 7.42 -11.56 -5.32
C ASP A 297 6.97 -11.98 -6.72
N SER A 298 7.13 -13.26 -7.02
CA SER A 298 6.50 -13.90 -8.17
C SER A 298 5.40 -14.83 -7.69
N PHE A 299 4.21 -14.76 -8.28
CA PHE A 299 3.10 -15.64 -7.97
C PHE A 299 2.72 -16.52 -9.16
N THR A 300 2.44 -17.79 -8.90
CA THR A 300 2.02 -18.78 -9.89
C THR A 300 0.68 -19.41 -9.52
N ARG A 301 0.00 -19.99 -10.51
CA ARG A 301 -1.24 -20.77 -10.28
C ARG A 301 -1.01 -22.10 -9.59
N THR A 302 0.17 -22.68 -9.79
CA THR A 302 0.59 -23.92 -9.16
C THR A 302 1.34 -23.62 -7.88
N GLU A 303 0.98 -24.32 -6.82
CA GLU A 303 1.67 -24.27 -5.55
C GLU A 303 3.05 -24.93 -5.67
N THR A 304 4.10 -24.22 -5.29
CA THR A 304 5.49 -24.73 -5.31
C THR A 304 6.07 -24.90 -3.91
N THR A 305 5.54 -24.18 -2.93
CA THR A 305 6.00 -24.18 -1.54
C THR A 305 4.78 -24.32 -0.61
N PRO A 306 4.76 -25.30 0.32
CA PRO A 306 3.68 -25.44 1.30
C PRO A 306 3.54 -24.19 2.16
N GLY A 307 2.33 -23.93 2.65
CA GLY A 307 2.05 -22.81 3.55
C GLY A 307 0.58 -22.73 3.92
N PRO A 308 0.12 -21.60 4.48
CA PRO A 308 -1.26 -21.45 4.92
C PRO A 308 -2.24 -21.40 3.74
N ARG A 309 -3.36 -22.09 3.85
CA ARG A 309 -4.38 -22.25 2.80
C ARG A 309 -5.77 -22.01 3.33
N LYS A 310 -6.60 -21.40 2.48
CA LYS A 310 -8.04 -21.26 2.75
C LYS A 310 -8.72 -22.60 2.95
N LYS A 311 -8.43 -23.57 2.08
CA LYS A 311 -9.05 -24.91 2.10
C LYS A 311 -8.78 -25.68 3.39
N ASP A 312 -7.64 -25.41 4.03
CA ASP A 312 -7.19 -26.10 5.25
C ASP A 312 -7.47 -25.25 6.51
N ASN A 313 -8.13 -24.10 6.35
CA ASN A 313 -8.40 -23.12 7.41
C ASN A 313 -7.14 -22.69 8.19
N THR A 314 -6.01 -22.52 7.50
CA THR A 314 -4.73 -22.03 8.05
C THR A 314 -4.43 -20.62 7.52
N HIS A 315 -3.82 -19.74 8.32
CA HIS A 315 -3.89 -18.28 8.09
C HIS A 315 -2.55 -17.55 8.14
N THR A 316 -1.70 -17.88 9.10
CA THR A 316 -0.35 -17.34 9.30
C THR A 316 0.50 -18.43 10.00
N PRO A 317 1.84 -18.37 9.94
CA PRO A 317 2.67 -19.26 10.72
C PRO A 317 2.35 -19.07 12.20
N ASP A 318 1.93 -20.12 12.87
CA ASP A 318 1.75 -20.09 14.30
C ASP A 318 3.16 -20.13 14.91
N GLY A 319 3.75 -18.96 15.20
CA GLY A 319 5.04 -18.86 15.87
C GLY A 319 5.04 -19.43 17.30
N SER A 320 3.95 -20.06 17.72
CA SER A 320 3.78 -20.78 18.98
C SER A 320 4.22 -22.25 18.90
N VAL A 321 4.54 -22.77 17.72
CA VAL A 321 4.98 -24.17 17.57
C VAL A 321 6.44 -24.19 17.10
N ASP A 322 7.34 -24.35 18.06
CA ASP A 322 8.61 -25.03 17.85
C ASP A 322 8.26 -26.48 17.43
N GLU A 323 7.84 -26.66 16.18
CA GLU A 323 7.54 -27.99 15.65
C GLU A 323 8.90 -28.64 15.38
N SER A 324 9.42 -29.35 16.40
CA SER A 324 10.48 -30.33 16.25
C SER A 324 10.21 -31.14 14.97
N PRO A 325 11.20 -31.35 14.10
CA PRO A 325 10.97 -31.89 12.77
C PRO A 325 10.18 -33.20 12.87
N LYS A 326 9.05 -33.27 12.15
CA LYS A 326 8.23 -34.47 12.07
C LYS A 326 9.11 -35.61 11.57
N THR A 327 9.46 -36.51 12.48
CA THR A 327 10.09 -37.79 12.14
C THR A 327 9.14 -38.52 11.20
N CYS A 328 9.58 -38.75 9.97
CA CYS A 328 8.87 -39.61 9.05
C CYS A 328 8.80 -41.02 9.65
N ASP A 329 7.61 -41.46 10.05
CA ASP A 329 7.34 -42.88 10.32
C ASP A 329 7.49 -43.65 9.01
N GLY A 330 8.67 -44.26 8.82
CA GLY A 330 8.89 -45.18 7.71
C GLY A 330 10.26 -45.17 7.03
N CYS A 331 11.27 -44.47 7.55
CA CYS A 331 12.65 -44.66 7.05
C CYS A 331 13.51 -45.40 8.09
N HIS A 332 13.83 -46.65 7.79
CA HIS A 332 14.81 -47.44 8.52
C HIS A 332 16.15 -46.68 8.64
N PRO A 333 16.75 -46.58 9.84
CA PRO A 333 18.07 -46.00 9.97
C PRO A 333 19.10 -47.04 9.51
N LEU A 334 19.72 -46.79 8.35
CA LEU A 334 21.04 -47.36 8.10
C LEU A 334 22.02 -46.65 9.04
N PHE A 335 22.42 -47.37 10.08
CA PHE A 335 23.54 -47.02 10.94
C PHE A 335 24.76 -46.64 10.10
N SER A 336 25.26 -45.42 10.29
CA SER A 336 26.66 -45.08 9.99
C SER A 336 27.26 -44.46 11.25
N PHE A 337 27.79 -45.32 12.12
CA PHE A 337 28.84 -44.91 13.04
C PHE A 337 30.08 -44.52 12.21
N VAL A 338 30.94 -43.70 12.82
CA VAL A 338 32.30 -43.31 12.40
C VAL A 338 32.39 -41.92 11.75
N LEU A 339 32.59 -40.90 12.59
CA LEU A 339 33.79 -40.04 12.59
C LEU A 339 33.64 -38.93 13.66
N LEU A 340 34.00 -39.28 14.89
CA LEU A 340 34.34 -38.33 15.95
C LEU A 340 35.82 -38.53 16.25
N GLY A 341 36.66 -37.61 15.77
CA GLY A 341 38.09 -37.65 16.03
C GLY A 341 38.87 -36.61 15.24
N LEU A 342 39.53 -35.72 16.01
CA LEU A 342 40.70 -34.88 15.65
C LEU A 342 40.42 -33.51 15.00
N SER A 343 40.36 -32.47 15.83
CA SER A 343 41.18 -31.26 15.61
C SER A 343 41.30 -30.43 16.90
N VAL A 344 42.21 -30.82 17.78
CA VAL A 344 42.76 -29.90 18.80
C VAL A 344 44.26 -30.19 18.91
N LEU A 345 45.05 -29.11 18.92
CA LEU A 345 46.49 -29.00 19.18
C LEU A 345 47.46 -29.40 18.04
N VAL A 346 47.91 -28.41 17.26
CA VAL A 346 49.36 -28.14 17.10
C VAL A 346 49.57 -26.64 16.90
N SER A 347 49.90 -25.95 17.99
CA SER A 347 50.63 -24.68 17.94
C SER A 347 51.37 -24.51 19.27
N LEU A 348 52.55 -25.14 19.37
CA LEU A 348 53.69 -24.71 20.19
C LEU A 348 54.88 -25.67 20.00
N LEU A 349 56.04 -25.09 19.66
CA LEU A 349 57.41 -25.60 19.81
C LEU A 349 57.95 -26.63 18.79
N LEU A 350 58.50 -26.12 17.67
CA LEU A 350 59.96 -26.03 17.42
C LEU A 350 60.25 -25.25 16.14
#